data_AF-A0A2A9NR68-F1
#
_entry.id   AF-A0A2A9NR68-F1
#
_cell.length_a   1.000
_cell.length_b   1.000
_cell.length_c   1.000
_cell.angle_alpha   90.00
_cell.angle_beta   90.00
_cell.angle_gamma   90.00
#
_symmetry.space_group_name_H-M   'P 1'
#
loop_
_entity.id
_entity.type
_entity.pdbx_description
1 polymer ?
#
loop_
_entity_poly.entity_id
_entity_poly.type
_entity_poly.pdbx_seq_one_letter_code
_entity_poly.pdbx_strand_id
1 'polypeptide(L)'
;HEKDTERVARGLKASIHNPRVSQEAKIHAEERLHEMGIEIGTKSVMKTTGEKDPIRVAAGYKATLHNPGISEETKDRAEEHLKEMGAEYERENRTADGMHYHYCENRELGGYKATLKNPRVSDAAKDNARRVLTEHGVEVDE
;
A
#
# COMPACT_ATOMS: atom_id res chain seq x y z
N HIS A 1 18.02 -27.07 15.85
CA HIS A 1 17.76 -25.95 14.93
C HIS A 1 17.25 -26.52 13.63
N GLU A 2 15.94 -26.61 13.47
CA GLU A 2 15.31 -27.04 12.23
C GLU A 2 15.31 -25.84 11.28
N LYS A 3 15.86 -26.01 10.08
CA LYS A 3 15.88 -24.92 9.10
C LYS A 3 14.51 -24.87 8.45
N ASP A 4 13.89 -23.70 8.52
CA ASP A 4 12.66 -23.38 7.79
C ASP A 4 12.91 -23.59 6.28
N THR A 5 12.33 -24.65 5.75
CA THR A 5 12.50 -25.12 4.36
C THR A 5 12.11 -24.03 3.36
N GLU A 6 11.15 -23.18 3.72
CA GLU A 6 10.71 -22.05 2.90
C GLU A 6 11.80 -20.98 2.81
N ARG A 7 12.46 -20.66 3.92
CA ARG A 7 13.57 -19.69 3.92
C ARG A 7 14.77 -20.20 3.13
N VAL A 8 15.08 -21.48 3.25
CA VAL A 8 16.17 -22.11 2.48
C VAL A 8 15.85 -22.04 0.99
N ALA A 9 14.62 -22.39 0.60
CA ALA A 9 14.17 -22.31 -0.79
C ALA A 9 14.24 -20.89 -1.37
N ARG A 10 13.78 -19.89 -0.61
CA ARG A 10 13.88 -18.47 -1.00
C ARG A 10 15.32 -18.04 -1.23
N GLY A 11 16.25 -18.46 -0.37
CA GLY A 11 17.68 -18.16 -0.51
C GLY A 11 18.30 -18.77 -1.76
N LEU A 12 18.01 -20.04 -2.04
CA LEU A 12 18.50 -20.74 -3.24
C LEU A 12 17.94 -20.12 -4.52
N LYS A 13 16.65 -19.76 -4.52
CA LYS A 13 16.03 -19.06 -5.65
C LYS A 13 16.68 -17.70 -5.90
N ALA A 14 17.02 -16.96 -4.85
CA ALA A 14 17.76 -15.70 -4.99
C ALA A 14 19.15 -15.90 -5.61
N SER A 15 19.86 -16.96 -5.22
CA SER A 15 21.19 -17.29 -5.78
C SER A 15 21.13 -17.58 -7.28
N ILE A 16 20.08 -18.26 -7.76
CA ILE A 16 19.88 -18.56 -9.19
C ILE A 16 19.73 -17.28 -10.02
N HIS A 17 19.00 -16.29 -9.50
CA HIS A 17 18.76 -15.03 -10.20
C HIS A 17 19.87 -13.99 -10.01
N ASN A 18 20.81 -14.21 -9.10
CA ASN A 18 21.90 -13.27 -8.87
C ASN A 18 22.95 -13.36 -10.01
N PRO A 19 23.20 -12.28 -10.77
CA PRO A 19 24.19 -12.29 -11.85
C PRO A 19 25.64 -12.45 -11.33
N ARG A 20 25.89 -12.20 -10.04
CA ARG A 20 27.21 -12.34 -9.41
C ARG A 20 27.51 -13.76 -8.93
N VAL A 21 26.56 -14.70 -9.04
CA VAL A 21 26.75 -16.09 -8.65
C VAL A 21 27.23 -16.89 -9.86
N SER A 22 28.24 -17.75 -9.65
CA SER A 22 28.80 -18.63 -10.67
C SER A 22 27.76 -19.64 -11.19
N GLN A 23 27.89 -20.04 -12.46
CA GLN A 23 26.95 -20.98 -13.08
C GLN A 23 26.85 -22.33 -12.35
N GLU A 24 27.98 -22.88 -11.89
CA GLU A 24 28.01 -24.12 -11.09
C GLU A 24 27.18 -24.01 -9.81
N ALA A 25 27.31 -22.89 -9.09
CA ALA A 25 26.54 -22.63 -7.87
C ALA A 25 25.04 -22.45 -8.14
N LYS A 26 24.65 -21.98 -9.35
CA LYS A 26 23.24 -21.91 -9.75
C LYS A 26 22.67 -23.29 -10.00
N ILE A 27 23.39 -24.14 -10.74
CA ILE A 27 23.00 -25.53 -11.00
C ILE A 27 22.82 -26.28 -9.67
N HIS A 28 23.77 -26.14 -8.76
CA HIS A 28 23.70 -26.78 -7.45
C HIS A 28 22.52 -26.25 -6.60
N ALA A 29 22.14 -24.97 -6.75
CA ALA A 29 20.96 -24.42 -6.10
C ALA A 29 19.64 -24.94 -6.72
N GLU A 30 19.64 -25.20 -8.03
CA GLU A 30 18.51 -25.81 -8.75
C GLU A 30 18.28 -27.26 -8.31
N GLU A 31 19.34 -28.06 -8.25
CA GLU A 31 19.28 -29.46 -7.78
C GLU A 31 18.75 -29.54 -6.34
N ARG A 32 19.24 -28.66 -5.46
CA ARG A 32 18.79 -28.60 -4.07
C ARG A 32 17.31 -28.21 -3.95
N LEU A 33 16.81 -27.33 -4.82
CA LEU A 33 15.40 -26.97 -4.87
C LEU A 33 14.54 -28.13 -5.39
N HIS A 34 15.02 -28.87 -6.38
CA HIS A 34 14.36 -30.08 -6.89
C HIS A 34 14.31 -31.21 -5.84
N GLU A 35 15.39 -31.43 -5.09
CA GLU A 35 15.42 -32.37 -3.96
C GLU A 35 14.39 -32.02 -2.88
N MET A 36 14.13 -30.72 -2.68
CA MET A 36 13.10 -30.23 -1.76
C MET A 36 11.68 -30.26 -2.36
N GLY A 37 11.50 -30.79 -3.58
CA GLY A 37 10.20 -30.85 -4.27
C GLY A 37 9.69 -29.49 -4.74
N ILE A 38 10.56 -28.48 -4.82
CA ILE A 38 10.22 -27.12 -5.24
C ILE A 38 10.60 -26.99 -6.70
N GLU A 39 9.62 -27.18 -7.58
CA GLU A 39 9.80 -26.87 -8.99
C GLU A 39 10.06 -25.37 -9.15
N ILE A 40 11.24 -25.05 -9.67
CA ILE A 40 11.58 -23.71 -10.09
C ILE A 40 10.86 -23.48 -11.41
N GLY A 41 9.54 -23.32 -11.34
CA GLY A 41 8.80 -22.71 -12.42
C GLY A 41 9.51 -21.40 -12.72
N THR A 42 10.03 -21.29 -13.94
CA THR A 42 10.84 -20.20 -14.49
C THR A 42 10.07 -18.88 -14.57
N LYS A 43 9.29 -18.53 -13.54
CA LYS A 43 8.57 -17.26 -13.37
C LYS A 43 9.51 -16.08 -13.07
N SER A 44 10.80 -16.22 -13.34
CA SER A 44 11.81 -15.20 -13.07
C SER A 44 12.87 -15.12 -14.16
N VAL A 45 12.45 -15.43 -15.39
CA VAL A 45 13.01 -14.82 -16.59
C VAL A 45 11.88 -14.00 -17.20
N MET A 46 12.01 -12.67 -17.14
CA MET A 46 11.14 -11.68 -17.78
C MET A 46 9.69 -11.54 -17.25
N LYS A 47 9.52 -10.87 -16.10
CA LYS A 47 8.38 -9.92 -15.96
C LYS A 47 8.76 -8.57 -16.58
N THR A 48 9.24 -8.60 -17.81
CA THR A 48 9.47 -7.42 -18.67
C THR A 48 8.62 -7.49 -19.95
N THR A 49 7.83 -8.56 -20.13
CA THR A 49 6.87 -8.70 -21.22
C THR A 49 5.64 -9.41 -20.67
N GLY A 50 4.45 -8.83 -20.83
CA GLY A 50 3.22 -9.53 -20.45
C GLY A 50 2.06 -8.59 -20.26
N GLU A 51 1.70 -8.33 -19.02
CA GLU A 51 0.55 -7.50 -18.66
C GLU A 51 0.91 -6.73 -17.39
N LYS A 52 0.92 -5.40 -17.51
CA LYS A 52 0.92 -4.55 -16.33
C LYS A 52 -0.44 -4.76 -15.66
N ASP A 53 -0.42 -4.98 -14.34
CA ASP A 53 -1.65 -5.06 -13.56
C ASP A 53 -2.44 -3.76 -13.78
N PRO A 54 -3.62 -3.82 -14.42
CA PRO A 54 -4.35 -2.62 -14.82
C PRO A 54 -4.73 -1.77 -13.61
N ILE A 55 -4.94 -2.40 -12.44
CA ILE A 55 -5.22 -1.71 -11.18
C ILE A 55 -4.00 -0.88 -10.76
N ARG A 56 -2.80 -1.43 -10.87
CA ARG A 56 -1.57 -0.72 -10.50
C ARG A 56 -1.24 0.40 -11.49
N VAL A 57 -1.52 0.20 -12.77
CA VAL A 57 -1.33 1.23 -13.79
C VAL A 57 -2.29 2.39 -13.57
N ALA A 58 -3.58 2.08 -13.36
CA ALA A 58 -4.58 3.08 -13.02
C ALA A 58 -4.20 3.83 -11.72
N ALA A 59 -3.75 3.13 -10.68
CA ALA A 59 -3.28 3.77 -9.45
C ALA A 59 -2.11 4.74 -9.70
N GLY A 60 -1.19 4.41 -10.59
CA GLY A 60 -0.09 5.29 -11.00
C GLY A 60 -0.59 6.58 -11.65
N TYR A 61 -1.49 6.48 -12.62
CA TYR A 61 -2.09 7.67 -13.26
C TYR A 61 -2.92 8.50 -12.28
N LYS A 62 -3.62 7.86 -11.33
CA LYS A 62 -4.32 8.55 -10.24
C LYS A 62 -3.36 9.37 -9.38
N ALA A 63 -2.20 8.80 -9.05
CA ALA A 63 -1.18 9.51 -8.29
C ALA A 63 -0.61 10.70 -9.06
N THR A 64 -0.43 10.56 -10.38
CA THR A 64 -0.04 11.66 -11.27
C THR A 64 -1.03 12.81 -11.16
N LEU A 65 -2.34 12.55 -11.27
CA LEU A 65 -3.38 13.60 -11.18
C LEU A 65 -3.37 14.39 -9.86
N HIS A 66 -2.98 13.75 -8.75
CA HIS A 66 -2.90 14.39 -7.44
C HIS A 66 -1.56 15.10 -7.17
N ASN A 67 -0.56 14.96 -8.05
CA ASN A 67 0.73 15.61 -7.85
C ASN A 67 0.64 17.11 -8.21
N PRO A 68 0.89 18.04 -7.28
CA PRO A 68 0.86 19.47 -7.58
C PRO A 68 2.04 19.94 -8.44
N GLY A 69 3.13 19.15 -8.50
CA GLY A 69 4.36 19.49 -9.21
C GLY A 69 4.40 19.08 -10.68
N ILE A 70 3.30 18.60 -11.26
CA ILE A 70 3.24 18.22 -12.68
C ILE A 70 2.43 19.24 -13.50
N SER A 71 2.71 19.32 -14.80
CA SER A 71 1.96 20.19 -15.71
C SER A 71 0.52 19.71 -15.91
N GLU A 72 -0.38 20.64 -16.24
CA GLU A 72 -1.77 20.32 -16.60
C GLU A 72 -1.83 19.38 -17.81
N GLU A 73 -0.98 19.57 -18.82
CA GLU A 73 -0.88 18.65 -19.97
C GLU A 73 -0.58 17.20 -19.55
N THR A 74 0.26 17.01 -18.52
CA THR A 74 0.57 15.67 -17.99
C THR A 74 -0.61 15.08 -17.24
N LYS A 75 -1.42 15.92 -16.58
CA LYS A 75 -2.67 15.51 -15.91
C LYS A 75 -3.70 15.08 -16.94
N ASP A 76 -3.93 15.89 -17.97
CA ASP A 76 -4.90 15.61 -19.03
C ASP A 76 -4.62 14.25 -19.69
N ARG A 77 -3.34 13.97 -19.99
CA ARG A 77 -2.92 12.69 -20.54
C ARG A 77 -3.12 11.52 -19.57
N ALA A 78 -2.89 11.72 -18.27
CA ALA A 78 -3.13 10.69 -17.27
C ALA A 78 -4.64 10.38 -17.12
N GLU A 79 -5.49 11.41 -17.24
CA GLU A 79 -6.95 11.28 -17.24
C GLU A 79 -7.46 10.51 -18.47
N GLU A 80 -6.94 10.83 -19.66
CA GLU A 80 -7.26 10.11 -20.89
C GLU A 80 -6.94 8.61 -20.77
N HIS A 81 -5.75 8.26 -20.25
CA HIS A 81 -5.37 6.87 -20.04
C HIS A 81 -6.21 6.15 -18.98
N LEU A 82 -6.67 6.84 -17.94
CA LEU A 82 -7.58 6.25 -16.95
C LEU A 82 -8.94 5.94 -17.57
N LYS A 83 -9.46 6.86 -18.38
CA LYS A 83 -10.72 6.69 -19.10
C LYS A 83 -10.65 5.55 -20.12
N GLU A 84 -9.54 5.44 -20.85
CA GLU A 84 -9.27 4.33 -21.78
C GLU A 84 -9.30 2.97 -21.06
N MET A 85 -8.81 2.91 -19.82
CA MET A 85 -8.81 1.70 -19.00
C MET A 85 -10.16 1.41 -18.31
N GLY A 86 -11.18 2.25 -18.51
CA GLY A 86 -12.47 2.13 -17.82
C GLY A 86 -12.38 2.38 -16.31
N ALA A 87 -11.26 2.96 -15.85
CA ALA A 87 -11.10 3.39 -14.48
C ALA A 87 -11.73 4.79 -14.36
N GLU A 88 -12.98 4.84 -13.91
CA GLU A 88 -13.67 6.11 -13.66
C GLU A 88 -12.87 6.92 -12.63
N TYR A 89 -12.21 7.97 -13.12
CA TYR A 89 -11.68 9.02 -12.29
C TYR A 89 -12.74 10.11 -12.25
N GLU A 90 -13.61 10.06 -11.24
CA GLU A 90 -14.30 11.27 -10.86
C GLU A 90 -13.21 12.24 -10.39
N ARG A 91 -13.01 13.31 -11.16
CA ARG A 91 -12.33 14.53 -10.72
C ARG A 91 -13.21 15.17 -9.65
N GLU A 92 -13.38 14.44 -8.55
CA GLU A 92 -13.90 14.98 -7.32
C GLU A 92 -12.95 16.14 -7.04
N ASN A 93 -13.47 17.36 -7.12
CA ASN A 93 -12.81 18.59 -6.72
C ASN A 93 -12.55 18.52 -5.20
N ARG A 94 -11.80 17.52 -4.76
CA ARG A 94 -11.10 17.49 -3.50
C ARG A 94 -9.94 18.44 -3.69
N THR A 95 -10.28 19.73 -3.59
CA THR A 95 -9.32 20.77 -3.22
C THR A 95 -8.40 20.17 -2.15
N ALA A 96 -7.11 20.46 -2.22
CA ALA A 96 -6.15 20.00 -1.22
C ALA A 96 -6.61 20.33 0.22
N ASP A 97 -7.45 21.36 0.37
CA ASP A 97 -8.10 21.76 1.61
C ASP A 97 -9.13 20.74 2.15
N GLY A 98 -9.91 20.08 1.28
CA GLY A 98 -10.95 19.14 1.70
C GLY A 98 -10.42 17.81 2.25
N MET A 99 -9.32 17.31 1.69
CA MET A 99 -8.63 16.11 2.20
C MET A 99 -7.88 16.40 3.51
N HIS A 100 -7.32 17.61 3.66
CA HIS A 100 -6.58 17.97 4.86
C HIS A 100 -7.51 18.15 6.06
N TYR A 101 -8.66 18.81 5.89
CA TYR A 101 -9.63 19.01 6.96
C TYR A 101 -10.18 17.68 7.48
N HIS A 102 -10.65 16.81 6.58
CA HIS A 102 -11.27 15.55 6.98
C HIS A 102 -10.28 14.58 7.63
N TYR A 103 -9.00 14.57 7.22
CA TYR A 103 -7.99 13.69 7.84
C TYR A 103 -7.51 14.21 9.21
N CYS A 104 -7.39 15.53 9.38
CA CYS A 104 -7.08 16.12 10.69
C CYS A 104 -8.21 15.90 11.69
N GLU A 105 -9.44 16.17 11.28
CA GLU A 105 -10.62 16.03 12.12
C GLU A 105 -10.81 14.58 12.59
N ASN A 106 -10.70 13.60 11.68
CA ASN A 106 -10.79 12.18 12.06
C ASN A 106 -9.70 11.74 13.06
N ARG A 107 -8.50 12.32 12.97
CA ARG A 107 -7.41 12.01 13.88
C ARG A 107 -7.62 12.66 15.25
N GLU A 108 -8.10 13.89 15.29
CA GLU A 108 -8.44 14.60 16.52
C GLU A 108 -9.61 13.95 17.26
N LEU A 109 -10.71 13.65 16.55
CA LEU A 109 -11.86 12.93 17.08
C LEU A 109 -11.46 11.52 17.56
N GLY A 110 -10.57 10.84 16.82
CA GLY A 110 -9.98 9.58 17.25
C GLY A 110 -9.21 9.70 18.59
N GLY A 111 -8.49 10.81 18.77
CA GLY A 111 -7.81 11.14 20.02
C GLY A 111 -8.79 11.32 21.19
N TYR A 112 -9.84 12.12 21.00
CA TYR A 112 -10.88 12.31 22.03
C TYR A 112 -11.61 11.00 22.37
N LYS A 113 -11.90 10.14 21.38
CA LYS A 113 -12.44 8.79 21.63
C LYS A 113 -11.49 7.93 22.47
N ALA A 114 -10.18 8.01 22.23
CA ALA A 114 -9.20 7.29 23.04
C ALA A 114 -9.15 7.81 24.49
N THR A 115 -9.29 9.13 24.68
CA THR A 115 -9.37 9.79 25.99
C THR A 115 -10.53 9.24 26.83
N LEU A 116 -11.69 9.02 26.21
CA LEU A 116 -12.86 8.43 26.88
C LEU A 116 -12.61 6.98 27.33
N LYS A 117 -11.92 6.19 26.51
CA LYS A 117 -11.62 4.77 26.80
C LYS A 117 -10.48 4.59 27.81
N ASN A 118 -9.70 5.63 28.09
CA ASN A 118 -8.55 5.50 28.97
C ASN A 118 -8.97 5.62 30.46
N PRO A 119 -8.79 4.57 31.28
CA PRO A 119 -9.19 4.60 32.69
C PRO A 119 -8.32 5.52 33.56
N ARG A 120 -7.14 5.95 33.06
CA ARG A 120 -6.21 6.83 33.80
C ARG A 120 -6.48 8.32 33.56
N VAL A 121 -7.42 8.65 32.70
CA VAL A 121 -7.80 10.04 32.43
C VAL A 121 -8.86 10.49 33.44
N SER A 122 -8.75 11.73 33.91
CA SER A 122 -9.71 12.32 34.85
C SER A 122 -11.09 12.52 34.22
N ASP A 123 -12.14 12.51 35.06
CA ASP A 123 -13.52 12.67 34.59
C ASP A 123 -13.72 14.01 33.89
N ALA A 124 -13.14 15.09 34.41
CA ALA A 124 -13.18 16.42 33.77
C ALA A 124 -12.59 16.42 32.34
N ALA A 125 -11.54 15.63 32.08
CA ALA A 125 -10.96 15.52 30.74
C ALA A 125 -11.81 14.65 29.80
N LYS A 126 -12.51 13.64 30.34
CA LYS A 126 -13.48 12.85 29.58
C LYS A 126 -14.70 13.68 29.20
N ASP A 127 -15.22 14.51 30.10
CA ASP A 127 -16.37 15.38 29.81
C ASP A 127 -16.05 16.39 28.70
N ASN A 128 -14.84 16.97 28.72
CA ASN A 128 -14.39 17.82 27.64
C ASN A 128 -14.30 17.05 26.31
N ALA A 129 -13.76 15.82 26.34
CA ALA A 129 -13.68 14.97 25.15
C ALA A 129 -15.07 14.62 24.58
N ARG A 130 -16.08 14.34 25.42
CA ARG A 130 -17.46 14.11 24.97
C ARG A 130 -18.03 15.34 24.28
N ARG A 131 -17.89 16.51 24.90
CA ARG A 131 -18.41 17.77 24.35
C ARG A 131 -17.85 18.05 22.96
N VAL A 132 -16.54 17.88 22.78
CA VAL A 132 -15.89 18.08 21.47
C VAL A 132 -16.41 17.06 20.45
N LEU A 133 -16.57 15.80 20.81
CA LEU A 133 -17.12 14.77 19.90
C LEU A 133 -18.57 15.07 19.49
N THR A 134 -19.42 15.49 20.42
CA THR A 134 -20.81 15.86 20.13
C THR A 134 -20.92 17.10 19.25
N GLU A 135 -20.07 18.11 19.46
CA GLU A 135 -20.01 19.30 18.61
C GLU A 135 -19.68 18.96 17.15
N HIS A 136 -18.85 17.93 16.94
CA HIS A 136 -18.48 17.42 15.62
C HIS A 136 -19.46 16.35 15.10
N GLY A 137 -20.65 16.23 15.71
CA GLY A 137 -21.70 15.31 15.24
C GLY A 137 -21.41 13.82 15.47
N VAL A 138 -20.43 13.49 16.32
CA VAL A 138 -20.14 12.11 16.70
C VAL A 138 -20.97 11.75 17.93
N GLU A 139 -21.90 10.80 17.76
CA GLU A 139 -22.62 10.20 18.89
C GLU A 139 -21.65 9.34 19.71
N VAL A 140 -21.64 9.58 21.02
CA VAL A 140 -20.79 8.87 21.97
C VAL A 140 -21.73 8.17 22.95
N ASP A 141 -21.99 6.89 22.73
CA ASP A 141 -22.68 6.05 23.70
C ASP A 141 -21.83 5.90 24.98
N GLU A 142 -22.49 5.90 26.14
CA GLU A 142 -21.90 5.88 27.48
C GLU A 142 -21.07 4.63 27.81
#